data_AF-B4LA16-F1
#
_entry.id   AF-B4LA16-F1
#
_cell.length_a   1.000
_cell.length_b   1.000
_cell.length_c   1.000
_cell.angle_alpha   90.00
_cell.angle_beta   90.00
_cell.angle_gamma   90.00
#
_symmetry.space_group_name_H-M   'P 1'
#
loop_
_entity.id
_entity.type
_entity.pdbx_description
1 polymer ?
#
loop_
_entity_poly.entity_id
_entity_poly.type
_entity_poly.pdbx_seq_one_letter_code
_entity_poly.pdbx_strand_id
1 'polypeptide(L)'
;MMPDIVEDHVAVEDGKDKSKGRMNLKVMAVDLDTTGRRLCDKIFQLAVFSPFGRYEQYMMPAINLNSAARLRHQVRVTRLKGRRVLKTMLTNKIIKTESEQSGFRKFIDWLQEQSAHTSGIVIVYHEERKFIPLMILQSVIKFNLLKEFGKMVIGFVNTNEIAKSMLSGKARSYLSVRGLLAVLAREKGEEIYTKEFTGSASVRAKLVFNVAAELCDREPNISHLFAALKPHLETIDSLILELDQGYATLKRQNSFRPLFVNYFKTTVQRVRAVKFRIALAENGLDLTILSDIWKDLRIQGLITTLEPIGRLTDSEKTELVAVLDSYFDPNKIAIKPKPREQTSSRRRRAHNNSIASPVAAAADADADADNQLDEVPPSPYTSTPKGQAPNAENNNNQINTNNDNDTNNENTIDSNTDNDENPQRRTPRRIMLSPDKVSQDGAVAIGPPLQENNQISSPN
;
A
#
# COMPACT_ATOMS: atom_id res chain seq x y z
N MET A 1 3.65 -9.51 19.87
CA MET A 1 2.48 -10.31 20.29
C MET A 1 1.23 -9.54 19.92
N MET A 2 0.33 -10.12 19.12
CA MET A 2 -1.01 -9.58 18.92
C MET A 2 -1.96 -10.39 19.81
N PRO A 3 -2.96 -9.76 20.44
CA PRO A 3 -3.91 -10.48 21.27
C PRO A 3 -4.74 -11.41 20.39
N ASP A 4 -4.89 -12.67 20.83
CA ASP A 4 -5.93 -13.56 20.33
C ASP A 4 -7.27 -12.93 20.68
N ILE A 5 -8.03 -12.52 19.66
CA ILE A 5 -9.40 -12.01 19.81
C ILE A 5 -10.31 -13.18 19.45
N VAL A 6 -10.54 -14.06 20.42
CA VAL A 6 -11.65 -15.01 20.39
C VAL A 6 -12.28 -14.96 21.78
N GLU A 7 -13.61 -15.02 21.80
CA GLU A 7 -14.49 -14.99 22.98
C GLU A 7 -14.95 -13.59 23.43
N ASP A 8 -15.87 -13.03 22.65
CA ASP A 8 -17.18 -12.61 23.17
C ASP A 8 -18.12 -12.34 21.97
N HIS A 9 -18.70 -13.41 21.43
CA HIS A 9 -19.81 -13.31 20.49
C HIS A 9 -21.05 -12.88 21.26
N VAL A 10 -21.34 -11.58 21.24
CA VAL A 10 -22.63 -11.05 21.66
C VAL A 10 -23.63 -11.38 20.56
N ALA A 11 -24.46 -12.39 20.81
CA ALA A 11 -25.66 -12.64 20.02
C ALA A 11 -26.53 -11.37 20.04
N VAL A 12 -26.76 -10.79 18.86
CA VAL A 12 -27.76 -9.74 18.68
C VAL A 12 -29.11 -10.44 18.55
N GLU A 13 -29.98 -10.23 19.53
CA GLU A 13 -31.35 -10.75 19.52
C GLU A 13 -32.12 -10.24 18.29
N ASP A 14 -32.75 -11.18 17.58
CA ASP A 14 -33.74 -10.94 16.52
C ASP A 14 -34.99 -10.26 17.13
N GLY A 15 -34.97 -8.93 17.13
CA GLY A 15 -36.10 -8.08 17.49
C GLY A 15 -37.16 -8.06 16.40
N LYS A 16 -38.30 -8.70 16.69
CA LYS A 16 -39.54 -8.72 15.88
C LYS A 16 -39.92 -7.37 15.29
N ASP A 17 -40.20 -7.42 13.99
CA ASP A 17 -40.81 -6.42 13.13
C ASP A 17 -42.11 -5.82 13.70
N LYS A 18 -42.07 -4.55 14.12
CA LYS A 18 -43.25 -3.68 14.33
C LYS A 18 -42.90 -2.21 14.07
N SER A 19 -42.88 -1.82 12.80
CA SER A 19 -43.57 -0.64 12.26
C SER A 19 -42.98 -0.30 10.89
N LYS A 20 -43.84 -0.12 9.88
CA LYS A 20 -43.50 0.43 8.56
C LYS A 20 -43.17 1.93 8.68
N GLY A 21 -42.16 2.27 9.48
CA GLY A 21 -41.50 3.58 9.48
C GLY A 21 -40.43 3.57 8.39
N ARG A 22 -40.48 4.53 7.48
CA ARG A 22 -39.44 4.73 6.45
C ARG A 22 -38.10 4.96 7.20
N MET A 23 -37.20 3.98 7.19
CA MET A 23 -35.90 4.10 7.87
C MET A 23 -35.16 5.34 7.36
N ASN A 24 -34.85 6.28 8.25
CA ASN A 24 -34.15 7.51 7.91
C ASN A 24 -32.64 7.24 7.99
N LEU A 25 -32.05 6.78 6.88
CA LEU A 25 -30.65 6.39 6.82
C LEU A 25 -29.80 7.50 6.21
N LYS A 26 -28.57 7.64 6.72
CA LYS A 26 -27.57 8.54 6.13
C LYS A 26 -26.53 7.75 5.36
N VAL A 27 -26.25 8.20 4.14
CA VAL A 27 -25.15 7.69 3.33
C VAL A 27 -23.95 8.62 3.46
N MET A 28 -22.79 8.06 3.74
CA MET A 28 -21.53 8.80 3.87
C MET A 28 -20.44 8.09 3.07
N ALA A 29 -19.64 8.85 2.32
CA ALA A 29 -18.53 8.30 1.57
C ALA A 29 -17.22 8.41 2.34
N VAL A 30 -16.37 7.38 2.26
CA VAL A 30 -15.08 7.34 2.96
C VAL A 30 -13.93 7.00 1.99
N ASP A 31 -12.76 7.56 2.28
CA ASP A 31 -11.48 7.11 1.70
C ASP A 31 -10.34 7.34 2.71
N LEU A 32 -9.19 6.68 2.48
CA LEU A 32 -8.03 6.65 3.36
C LEU A 32 -6.74 6.91 2.60
N ASP A 33 -5.83 7.66 3.21
CA ASP A 33 -4.42 7.63 2.83
C ASP A 33 -3.62 6.77 3.81
N THR A 34 -2.76 5.90 3.27
CA THR A 34 -2.08 4.85 4.04
C THR A 34 -0.60 4.75 3.68
N THR A 35 0.22 4.25 4.61
CA THR A 35 1.67 4.09 4.40
C THR A 35 2.05 3.07 3.33
N GLY A 36 1.09 2.26 2.91
CA GLY A 36 1.23 1.21 1.90
C GLY A 36 -0.13 0.63 1.48
N ARG A 37 -0.18 -0.65 1.11
CA ARG A 37 -1.38 -1.33 0.57
C ARG A 37 -1.59 -2.72 1.18
N ARG A 38 -1.06 -2.97 2.37
CA ARG A 38 -1.19 -4.21 3.16
C ARG A 38 -1.91 -3.89 4.47
N LEU A 39 -2.61 -4.87 5.06
CA LEU A 39 -3.30 -4.69 6.34
C LEU A 39 -2.36 -4.28 7.49
N CYS A 40 -1.08 -4.65 7.41
CA CYS A 40 -0.07 -4.22 8.40
C CYS A 40 0.35 -2.74 8.28
N ASP A 41 0.02 -2.06 7.18
CA ASP A 41 0.29 -0.63 6.99
C ASP A 41 -0.53 0.23 7.97
N LYS A 42 -0.33 1.55 7.93
CA LYS A 42 -0.98 2.49 8.86
C LYS A 42 -1.75 3.56 8.10
N ILE A 43 -2.92 3.90 8.61
CA ILE A 43 -3.70 5.05 8.15
C ILE A 43 -2.99 6.32 8.61
N PHE A 44 -2.79 7.26 7.70
CA PHE A 44 -2.27 8.60 8.03
C PHE A 44 -3.22 9.73 7.63
N GLN A 45 -4.28 9.45 6.88
CA GLN A 45 -5.42 10.34 6.72
C GLN A 45 -6.70 9.51 6.63
N LEU A 46 -7.70 9.87 7.43
CA LEU A 46 -9.09 9.39 7.29
C LEU A 46 -9.94 10.56 6.81
N ALA A 47 -10.74 10.35 5.78
CA ALA A 47 -11.66 11.36 5.29
C ALA A 47 -13.04 10.78 5.00
N VAL A 48 -14.07 11.49 5.43
CA VAL A 48 -15.48 11.15 5.24
C VAL A 48 -16.19 12.37 4.67
N PHE A 49 -17.04 12.13 3.69
CA PHE A 49 -17.84 13.15 3.02
C PHE A 49 -19.32 12.77 3.00
N SER A 50 -20.16 13.75 3.29
CA SER A 50 -21.60 13.74 3.10
C SER A 50 -22.05 15.15 2.69
N PRO A 51 -23.19 15.31 1.99
CA PRO A 51 -23.73 16.64 1.70
C PRO A 51 -23.98 17.51 2.94
N PHE A 52 -24.16 16.89 4.12
CA PHE A 52 -24.46 17.59 5.38
C PHE A 52 -23.24 17.81 6.28
N GLY A 53 -22.09 17.27 5.91
CA GLY A 53 -20.92 17.33 6.78
C GLY A 53 -19.72 16.59 6.23
N ARG A 54 -18.55 16.96 6.71
CA ARG A 54 -17.29 16.30 6.37
C ARG A 54 -16.45 16.11 7.62
N TYR A 55 -15.67 15.03 7.61
CA TYR A 55 -14.64 14.77 8.59
C TYR A 55 -13.33 14.52 7.85
N GLU A 56 -12.25 15.18 8.24
CA GLU A 56 -10.92 14.87 7.72
C GLU A 56 -9.89 15.03 8.83
N GLN A 57 -9.06 14.01 9.02
CA GLN A 57 -8.03 14.03 10.05
C GLN A 57 -6.78 13.32 9.58
N TYR A 58 -5.66 14.05 9.56
CA TYR A 58 -4.34 13.45 9.43
C TYR A 58 -3.89 12.87 10.78
N MET A 59 -3.34 11.66 10.73
CA MET A 59 -2.85 10.91 11.88
C MET A 59 -1.38 10.58 11.67
N MET A 60 -0.54 10.74 12.69
CA MET A 60 0.89 10.48 12.58
C MET A 60 1.15 8.95 12.58
N PRO A 61 1.63 8.34 11.48
CA PRO A 61 1.84 6.90 11.44
C PRO A 61 3.10 6.50 12.21
N ALA A 62 3.08 5.33 12.88
CA ALA A 62 4.24 4.80 13.60
C ALA A 62 5.43 4.50 12.67
N ILE A 63 5.15 4.17 11.40
CA ILE A 63 6.15 3.88 10.37
C ILE A 63 6.19 4.97 9.30
N ASN A 64 7.22 4.98 8.47
CA ASN A 64 7.31 5.89 7.33
C ASN A 64 6.48 5.38 6.15
N LEU A 65 6.03 6.30 5.29
CA LEU A 65 5.34 5.95 4.05
C LEU A 65 6.35 5.31 3.08
N ASN A 66 5.95 4.22 2.42
CA ASN A 66 6.76 3.63 1.36
C ASN A 66 6.81 4.55 0.12
N SER A 67 7.73 4.28 -0.81
CA SER A 67 7.96 5.15 -1.98
C SER A 67 6.70 5.35 -2.83
N ALA A 68 5.89 4.30 -3.02
CA ALA A 68 4.64 4.39 -3.78
C ALA A 68 3.60 5.28 -3.08
N ALA A 69 3.44 5.14 -1.76
CA ALA A 69 2.53 5.96 -0.96
C ALA A 69 2.94 7.44 -0.96
N ARG A 70 4.26 7.73 -0.86
CA ARG A 70 4.76 9.12 -0.94
C ARG A 70 4.41 9.76 -2.28
N LEU A 71 4.62 9.05 -3.38
CA LEU A 71 4.30 9.55 -4.73
C LEU A 71 2.79 9.72 -4.95
N ARG A 72 1.99 8.75 -4.47
CA ARG A 72 0.54 8.75 -4.63
C ARG A 72 -0.12 9.91 -3.89
N HIS A 73 0.26 10.12 -2.63
CA HIS A 73 -0.39 11.08 -1.74
C HIS A 73 0.35 12.40 -1.66
N GLN A 74 1.56 12.50 -2.23
CA GLN A 74 2.44 13.68 -2.13
C GLN A 74 2.63 14.12 -0.67
N VAL A 75 2.82 13.14 0.21
CA VAL A 75 3.09 13.33 1.65
C VAL A 75 4.30 12.49 2.02
N ARG A 76 5.12 12.98 2.95
CA ARG A 76 6.24 12.23 3.53
C ARG A 76 6.37 12.51 5.02
N VAL A 77 6.96 11.57 5.74
CA VAL A 77 7.43 11.80 7.11
C VAL A 77 8.81 12.46 7.05
N THR A 78 9.00 13.54 7.81
CA THR A 78 10.31 14.19 8.01
C THR A 78 10.57 14.36 9.50
N ARG A 79 11.78 14.77 9.88
CA ARG A 79 12.08 15.20 11.25
C ARG A 79 12.19 16.72 11.31
N LEU A 80 11.58 17.32 12.33
CA LEU A 80 11.74 18.73 12.69
C LEU A 80 12.07 18.80 14.18
N LYS A 81 13.23 19.40 14.52
CA LYS A 81 13.70 19.51 15.91
C LYS A 81 13.64 18.16 16.67
N GLY A 82 14.09 17.09 16.01
CA GLY A 82 14.08 15.72 16.56
C GLY A 82 12.72 15.00 16.55
N ARG A 83 11.61 15.67 16.25
CA ARG A 83 10.27 15.06 16.22
C ARG A 83 9.86 14.68 14.81
N ARG A 84 9.19 13.53 14.64
CA ARG A 84 8.62 13.11 13.35
C ARG A 84 7.37 13.94 13.05
N VAL A 85 7.25 14.42 11.82
CA VAL A 85 6.11 15.21 11.34
C VAL A 85 5.72 14.77 9.93
N LEU A 86 4.45 14.94 9.55
CA LEU A 86 4.03 14.84 8.16
C LEU A 86 4.28 16.16 7.43
N LYS A 87 4.75 16.07 6.19
CA LYS A 87 5.01 17.22 5.32
C LYS A 87 4.48 16.91 3.93
N THR A 88 3.73 17.84 3.34
CA THR A 88 3.32 17.71 1.93
C THR A 88 4.49 17.97 1.00
N MET A 89 4.60 17.19 -0.07
CA MET A 89 5.60 17.31 -1.11
C MET A 89 5.24 18.41 -2.13
N LEU A 90 3.96 18.78 -2.24
CA LEU A 90 3.50 19.83 -3.16
C LEU A 90 3.89 21.23 -2.68
N THR A 91 3.61 21.55 -1.41
CA THR A 91 3.85 22.91 -0.86
C THR A 91 4.99 22.96 0.15
N ASN A 92 5.58 21.82 0.49
CA ASN A 92 6.58 21.71 1.56
C ASN A 92 6.10 22.25 2.92
N LYS A 93 4.79 22.33 3.16
CA LYS A 93 4.22 22.70 4.46
C LYS A 93 4.08 21.50 5.39
N ILE A 94 4.21 21.75 6.68
CA ILE A 94 3.97 20.76 7.73
C ILE A 94 2.47 20.56 7.87
N ILE A 95 2.06 19.31 7.98
CA ILE A 95 0.67 18.91 8.18
C ILE A 95 0.46 18.70 9.68
N LYS A 96 -0.57 19.34 10.24
CA LYS A 96 -0.97 19.10 11.63
C LYS A 96 -1.59 17.70 11.72
N THR A 97 -1.12 16.91 12.68
CA THR A 97 -1.53 15.52 12.87
C THR A 97 -2.00 15.27 14.29
N GLU A 98 -2.91 14.32 14.44
CA GLU A 98 -3.28 13.71 15.72
C GLU A 98 -2.58 12.35 15.90
N SER A 99 -2.69 11.75 17.09
CA SER A 99 -2.41 10.32 17.23
C SER A 99 -3.51 9.50 16.53
N GLU A 100 -3.20 8.27 16.12
CA GLU A 100 -4.20 7.38 15.49
C GLU A 100 -5.42 7.18 16.40
N GLN A 101 -5.20 6.94 17.69
CA GLN A 101 -6.27 6.78 18.67
C GLN A 101 -7.12 8.04 18.86
N SER A 102 -6.50 9.22 18.94
CA SER A 102 -7.21 10.52 19.04
C SER A 102 -8.03 10.78 17.78
N GLY A 103 -7.47 10.50 16.60
CA GLY A 103 -8.17 10.62 15.33
C GLY A 103 -9.43 9.75 15.29
N PHE A 104 -9.30 8.46 15.61
CA PHE A 104 -10.45 7.55 15.61
C PHE A 104 -11.52 7.90 16.65
N ARG A 105 -11.14 8.36 17.86
CA ARG A 105 -12.14 8.86 18.83
C ARG A 105 -12.93 10.04 18.29
N LYS A 106 -12.25 11.06 17.76
CA LYS A 106 -12.93 12.21 17.11
C LYS A 106 -13.81 11.80 15.94
N PHE A 107 -13.43 10.74 15.22
CA PHE A 107 -14.25 10.19 14.15
C PHE A 107 -15.53 9.54 14.69
N ILE A 108 -15.45 8.76 15.78
CA ILE A 108 -16.62 8.18 16.45
C ILE A 108 -17.52 9.28 17.01
N ASP A 109 -16.96 10.28 17.69
CA ASP A 109 -17.71 11.44 18.21
C ASP A 109 -18.46 12.15 17.08
N TRP A 110 -17.77 12.40 15.96
CA TRP A 110 -18.38 13.00 14.78
C TRP A 110 -19.49 12.12 14.18
N LEU A 111 -19.29 10.81 14.07
CA LEU A 111 -20.35 9.90 13.62
C LEU A 111 -21.55 9.92 14.55
N GLN A 112 -21.34 10.05 15.87
CA GLN A 112 -22.41 10.13 16.84
C GLN A 112 -23.25 11.39 16.65
N GLU A 113 -22.61 12.54 16.46
CA GLU A 113 -23.28 13.79 16.08
C GLU A 113 -24.07 13.62 14.77
N GLN A 114 -23.48 12.96 13.77
CA GLN A 114 -24.16 12.73 12.49
C GLN A 114 -25.29 11.71 12.58
N SER A 115 -25.24 10.77 13.52
CA SER A 115 -26.26 9.74 13.70
C SER A 115 -27.54 10.28 14.37
N ALA A 116 -27.51 11.50 14.90
CA ALA A 116 -28.66 12.14 15.53
C ALA A 116 -29.87 12.14 14.58
N HIS A 117 -30.99 11.59 15.06
CA HIS A 117 -32.26 11.46 14.34
C HIS A 117 -32.23 10.53 13.11
N THR A 118 -31.25 9.62 13.03
CA THR A 118 -31.16 8.62 11.95
C THR A 118 -31.35 7.21 12.51
N SER A 119 -31.83 6.30 11.66
CA SER A 119 -31.90 4.88 11.97
C SER A 119 -30.55 4.17 11.79
N GLY A 120 -29.54 4.86 11.25
CA GLY A 120 -28.19 4.38 11.06
C GLY A 120 -27.49 4.96 9.83
N ILE A 121 -26.22 4.62 9.69
CA ILE A 121 -25.28 5.15 8.70
C ILE A 121 -24.80 4.00 7.79
N VAL A 122 -24.80 4.25 6.50
CA VAL A 122 -24.19 3.39 5.48
C VAL A 122 -22.95 4.07 4.94
N ILE A 123 -21.82 3.39 5.00
CA ILE A 123 -20.54 3.92 4.54
C ILE A 123 -20.25 3.40 3.12
N VAL A 124 -20.18 4.30 2.14
CA VAL A 124 -19.82 3.95 0.76
C VAL A 124 -18.32 4.17 0.52
N TYR A 125 -17.70 3.26 -0.21
CA TYR A 125 -16.31 3.36 -0.65
C TYR A 125 -16.19 2.87 -2.11
N HIS A 126 -15.00 2.99 -2.69
CA HIS A 126 -14.78 2.55 -4.07
C HIS A 126 -13.38 1.97 -4.26
N GLU A 127 -13.29 0.65 -4.46
CA GLU A 127 -12.03 0.00 -4.79
C GLU A 127 -12.21 -1.36 -5.47
N GLU A 128 -11.18 -1.76 -6.23
CA GLU A 128 -11.11 -3.09 -6.84
C GLU A 128 -10.85 -4.19 -5.83
N ARG A 129 -9.82 -3.97 -5.00
CA ARG A 129 -9.40 -4.89 -3.95
C ARG A 129 -9.79 -4.29 -2.61
N LYS A 130 -10.69 -4.95 -1.90
CA LYS A 130 -11.19 -4.55 -0.59
C LYS A 130 -10.02 -4.32 0.39
N PHE A 131 -10.00 -3.14 0.99
CA PHE A 131 -8.93 -2.65 1.85
C PHE A 131 -9.42 -1.55 2.77
N ILE A 132 -10.19 -0.57 2.28
CA ILE A 132 -10.71 0.56 3.05
C ILE A 132 -11.54 0.12 4.28
N PRO A 133 -12.62 -0.69 4.14
CA PRO A 133 -13.42 -1.09 5.30
C PRO A 133 -12.60 -1.92 6.30
N LEU A 134 -11.74 -2.81 5.80
CA LEU A 134 -10.88 -3.67 6.62
C LEU A 134 -9.90 -2.83 7.47
N MET A 135 -9.29 -1.79 6.88
CA MET A 135 -8.39 -0.89 7.59
C MET A 135 -9.12 -0.06 8.66
N ILE A 136 -10.36 0.39 8.39
CA ILE A 136 -11.18 1.11 9.37
C ILE A 136 -11.52 0.19 10.54
N LEU A 137 -12.05 -1.02 10.26
CA LEU A 137 -12.43 -1.97 11.29
C LEU A 137 -11.24 -2.42 12.13
N GLN A 138 -10.08 -2.65 11.51
CA GLN A 138 -8.84 -2.92 12.22
C GLN A 138 -8.51 -1.84 13.26
N SER A 139 -8.59 -0.56 12.90
CA SER A 139 -8.31 0.53 13.84
C SER A 139 -9.43 0.71 14.88
N VAL A 140 -10.69 0.54 14.50
CA VAL A 140 -11.84 0.57 15.43
C VAL A 140 -11.74 -0.52 16.49
N ILE A 141 -11.41 -1.76 16.09
CA ILE A 141 -11.18 -2.89 16.99
C ILE A 141 -9.98 -2.62 17.90
N LYS A 142 -8.85 -2.21 17.31
CA LYS A 142 -7.61 -1.91 18.04
C LYS A 142 -7.79 -0.91 19.19
N PHE A 143 -8.74 0.02 19.06
CA PHE A 143 -9.01 1.05 20.07
C PHE A 143 -10.25 0.79 20.92
N ASN A 144 -10.84 -0.41 20.85
CA ASN A 144 -12.06 -0.81 21.58
C ASN A 144 -13.28 0.07 21.26
N LEU A 145 -13.38 0.55 20.02
CA LEU A 145 -14.46 1.44 19.55
C LEU A 145 -15.55 0.69 18.79
N LEU A 146 -15.43 -0.64 18.62
CA LEU A 146 -16.34 -1.44 17.78
C LEU A 146 -17.79 -1.36 18.25
N LYS A 147 -18.02 -1.45 19.56
CA LYS A 147 -19.37 -1.40 20.15
C LYS A 147 -20.06 -0.06 19.88
N GLU A 148 -19.34 1.05 19.96
CA GLU A 148 -19.89 2.38 19.66
C GLU A 148 -20.11 2.54 18.16
N PHE A 149 -19.14 2.14 17.35
CA PHE A 149 -19.22 2.17 15.89
C PHE A 149 -20.44 1.40 15.36
N GLY A 150 -20.66 0.17 15.85
CA GLY A 150 -21.78 -0.69 15.42
C GLY A 150 -23.16 -0.22 15.84
N LYS A 151 -23.29 0.70 16.81
CA LYS A 151 -24.58 1.33 17.13
C LYS A 151 -25.05 2.29 16.06
N MET A 152 -24.11 2.87 15.31
CA MET A 152 -24.38 3.94 14.35
C MET A 152 -24.27 3.45 12.91
N VAL A 153 -23.28 2.61 12.62
CA VAL A 153 -22.97 2.15 11.27
C VAL A 153 -23.59 0.78 11.03
N ILE A 154 -24.44 0.70 10.00
CA ILE A 154 -25.13 -0.54 9.62
C ILE A 154 -24.22 -1.43 8.77
N GLY A 155 -23.37 -0.81 7.93
CA GLY A 155 -22.49 -1.55 7.05
C GLY A 155 -21.78 -0.68 6.02
N PHE A 156 -21.08 -1.35 5.13
CA PHE A 156 -20.32 -0.73 4.05
C PHE A 156 -20.84 -1.16 2.68
N VAL A 157 -20.65 -0.31 1.67
CA VAL A 157 -21.02 -0.62 0.28
C VAL A 157 -19.88 -0.24 -0.66
N ASN A 158 -19.45 -1.19 -1.49
CA ASN A 158 -18.44 -0.94 -2.52
C ASN A 158 -19.10 -0.53 -3.84
N THR A 159 -19.00 0.75 -4.18
CA THR A 159 -19.57 1.29 -5.44
C THR A 159 -18.93 0.71 -6.70
N ASN A 160 -17.74 0.10 -6.61
CA ASN A 160 -17.11 -0.59 -7.74
C ASN A 160 -17.89 -1.86 -8.15
N GLU A 161 -18.56 -2.52 -7.21
CA GLU A 161 -19.39 -3.70 -7.52
C GLU A 161 -20.65 -3.30 -8.29
N ILE A 162 -21.25 -2.18 -7.90
CA ILE A 162 -22.38 -1.56 -8.59
C ILE A 162 -21.98 -1.18 -10.01
N ALA A 163 -20.85 -0.46 -10.16
CA ALA A 163 -20.33 -0.06 -11.47
C ALA A 163 -20.11 -1.26 -12.41
N LYS A 164 -19.56 -2.37 -11.90
CA LYS A 164 -19.36 -3.60 -12.69
C LYS A 164 -20.66 -4.25 -13.15
N SER A 165 -21.74 -4.10 -12.38
CA SER A 165 -23.06 -4.65 -12.74
C SER A 165 -23.77 -3.80 -13.80
N MET A 166 -23.55 -2.48 -13.80
CA MET A 166 -24.22 -1.53 -14.68
C MET A 166 -23.50 -1.33 -16.02
N LEU A 167 -22.16 -1.31 -16.00
CA LEU A 167 -21.36 -1.07 -17.21
C LEU A 167 -21.19 -2.38 -17.99
N SER A 168 -21.93 -2.53 -19.10
CA SER A 168 -21.82 -3.68 -20.00
C SER A 168 -20.62 -3.55 -20.98
N GLY A 169 -20.06 -4.67 -21.44
CA GLY A 169 -19.02 -4.70 -22.48
C GLY A 169 -17.55 -4.71 -22.01
N LYS A 170 -16.59 -4.43 -22.92
CA LYS A 170 -15.12 -4.44 -22.67
C LYS A 170 -14.66 -3.48 -21.54
N ALA A 171 -15.57 -2.70 -20.96
CA ALA A 171 -15.40 -1.85 -19.78
C ALA A 171 -15.45 -2.62 -18.43
N ARG A 172 -15.39 -3.95 -18.43
CA ARG A 172 -15.21 -4.78 -17.21
C ARG A 172 -13.90 -4.53 -16.45
N SER A 173 -12.96 -3.80 -17.03
CA SER A 173 -11.75 -3.37 -16.34
C SER A 173 -12.10 -2.40 -15.22
N TYR A 174 -11.53 -2.59 -14.03
CA TYR A 174 -11.64 -1.62 -12.94
C TYR A 174 -11.43 -0.18 -13.42
N LEU A 175 -12.39 0.68 -13.12
CA LEU A 175 -12.29 2.11 -13.34
C LEU A 175 -11.96 2.76 -11.99
N SER A 176 -10.87 3.52 -11.94
CA SER A 176 -10.65 4.41 -10.78
C SER A 176 -11.85 5.35 -10.59
N VAL A 177 -12.09 5.82 -9.37
CA VAL A 177 -13.20 6.77 -9.07
C VAL A 177 -13.26 7.93 -10.08
N ARG A 178 -12.11 8.51 -10.43
CA ARG A 178 -12.02 9.59 -11.43
C ARG A 178 -12.35 9.10 -12.84
N GLY A 179 -11.85 7.93 -13.22
CA GLY A 179 -12.13 7.32 -14.52
C GLY A 179 -13.61 6.98 -14.68
N LEU A 180 -14.24 6.46 -13.63
CA LEU A 180 -15.67 6.15 -13.61
C LEU A 180 -16.53 7.40 -13.74
N LEU A 181 -16.23 8.44 -12.96
CA LEU A 181 -16.93 9.73 -13.11
C LEU A 181 -16.82 10.28 -14.54
N ALA A 182 -15.62 10.26 -15.13
CA ALA A 182 -15.44 10.75 -16.49
C ALA A 182 -16.24 9.94 -17.53
N VAL A 183 -16.41 8.63 -17.34
CA VAL A 183 -17.26 7.80 -18.18
C VAL A 183 -18.73 8.19 -18.02
N LEU A 184 -19.20 8.31 -16.77
CA LEU A 184 -20.60 8.65 -16.45
C LEU A 184 -20.99 10.05 -16.97
N ALA A 185 -20.10 11.04 -16.84
CA ALA A 185 -20.36 12.38 -17.36
C ALA A 185 -20.36 12.43 -18.89
N ARG A 186 -19.46 11.68 -19.54
CA ARG A 186 -19.44 11.62 -21.01
C ARG A 186 -20.72 11.02 -21.58
N GLU A 187 -21.32 10.04 -20.89
CA GLU A 187 -22.64 9.49 -21.26
C GLU A 187 -23.75 10.56 -21.20
N LYS A 188 -23.61 11.56 -20.33
CA LYS A 188 -24.52 12.71 -20.20
C LYS A 188 -24.14 13.91 -21.07
N GLY A 189 -23.03 13.85 -21.84
CA GLY A 189 -22.52 14.98 -22.61
C GLY A 189 -21.85 16.08 -21.77
N GLU A 190 -21.47 15.77 -20.53
CA GLU A 190 -20.83 16.70 -19.60
C GLU A 190 -19.31 16.48 -19.52
N GLU A 191 -18.54 17.55 -19.31
CA GLU A 191 -17.10 17.47 -19.01
C GLU A 191 -16.84 17.58 -17.50
N ILE A 192 -16.25 16.54 -16.91
CA ILE A 192 -15.76 16.60 -15.53
C ILE A 192 -14.33 17.15 -15.50
N TYR A 193 -14.21 18.40 -15.06
CA TYR A 193 -12.94 19.03 -14.69
C TYR A 193 -12.78 19.06 -13.16
N THR A 194 -12.16 18.03 -12.58
CA THR A 194 -11.65 18.13 -11.20
C THR A 194 -10.19 18.58 -11.24
N LYS A 195 -9.93 19.86 -10.97
CA LYS A 195 -8.56 20.37 -10.74
C LYS A 195 -7.98 19.89 -9.40
N GLU A 196 -8.80 19.27 -8.56
CA GLU A 196 -8.44 18.79 -7.23
C GLU A 196 -7.46 17.60 -7.29
N PHE A 197 -6.53 17.56 -6.34
CA PHE A 197 -5.52 16.52 -6.25
C PHE A 197 -6.12 15.21 -5.70
N THR A 198 -6.44 14.28 -6.60
CA THR A 198 -7.01 12.94 -6.27
C THR A 198 -6.13 12.05 -5.39
N GLY A 199 -4.88 12.43 -5.13
CA GLY A 199 -4.05 11.77 -4.13
C GLY A 199 -4.48 12.04 -2.68
N SER A 200 -5.33 13.04 -2.43
CA SER A 200 -5.92 13.31 -1.10
C SER A 200 -7.13 12.43 -0.82
N ALA A 201 -7.19 11.83 0.38
CA ALA A 201 -8.36 11.06 0.83
C ALA A 201 -9.66 11.89 0.81
N SER A 202 -9.63 13.17 1.19
CA SER A 202 -10.84 14.00 1.26
C SER A 202 -11.43 14.31 -0.11
N VAL A 203 -10.58 14.51 -1.12
CA VAL A 203 -11.01 14.64 -2.51
C VAL A 203 -11.65 13.33 -2.97
N ARG A 204 -11.01 12.18 -2.71
CA ARG A 204 -11.57 10.89 -3.15
C ARG A 204 -12.88 10.54 -2.45
N ALA A 205 -13.03 10.79 -1.14
CA ALA A 205 -14.28 10.57 -0.42
C ALA A 205 -15.45 11.36 -1.07
N LYS A 206 -15.23 12.62 -1.43
CA LYS A 206 -16.22 13.42 -2.18
C LYS A 206 -16.54 12.82 -3.54
N LEU A 207 -15.53 12.41 -4.30
CA LEU A 207 -15.74 11.78 -5.61
C LEU A 207 -16.48 10.44 -5.51
N VAL A 208 -16.22 9.64 -4.47
CA VAL A 208 -16.95 8.38 -4.21
C VAL A 208 -18.42 8.66 -3.94
N PHE A 209 -18.75 9.69 -3.17
CA PHE A 209 -20.15 10.08 -2.96
C PHE A 209 -20.84 10.43 -4.28
N ASN A 210 -20.18 11.22 -5.12
CA ASN A 210 -20.71 11.59 -6.43
C ASN A 210 -20.91 10.34 -7.30
N VAL A 211 -19.94 9.42 -7.34
CA VAL A 211 -20.10 8.12 -8.04
C VAL A 211 -21.32 7.37 -7.54
N ALA A 212 -21.52 7.28 -6.22
CA ALA A 212 -22.67 6.58 -5.65
C ALA A 212 -24.00 7.23 -6.09
N ALA A 213 -24.08 8.56 -6.06
CA ALA A 213 -25.25 9.30 -6.51
C ALA A 213 -25.54 9.10 -8.00
N GLU A 214 -24.51 9.19 -8.84
CA GLU A 214 -24.60 9.02 -10.30
C GLU A 214 -25.01 7.59 -10.70
N LEU A 215 -24.38 6.57 -10.12
CA LEU A 215 -24.71 5.16 -10.39
C LEU A 215 -26.14 4.81 -9.97
N CYS A 216 -26.71 5.52 -8.99
CA CYS A 216 -28.07 5.27 -8.52
C CYS A 216 -29.12 6.15 -9.23
N ASP A 217 -28.71 6.85 -10.29
CA ASP A 217 -29.53 7.55 -11.31
C ASP A 217 -30.53 8.57 -10.74
N ARG A 218 -30.16 9.32 -9.69
CA ARG A 218 -31.11 10.20 -8.99
C ARG A 218 -30.48 11.50 -8.49
N GLU A 219 -31.28 12.57 -8.52
CA GLU A 219 -31.11 13.75 -7.66
C GLU A 219 -30.83 13.32 -6.21
N PRO A 220 -30.16 14.15 -5.38
CA PRO A 220 -29.69 13.82 -4.03
C PRO A 220 -30.80 13.56 -2.99
N ASN A 221 -31.87 12.85 -3.34
CA ASN A 221 -32.80 12.24 -2.41
C ASN A 221 -32.19 10.95 -1.84
N ILE A 222 -31.60 11.10 -0.65
CA ILE A 222 -30.87 10.04 0.08
C ILE A 222 -31.72 8.79 0.33
N SER A 223 -33.03 8.93 0.46
CA SER A 223 -33.93 7.79 0.67
C SER A 223 -33.90 6.82 -0.52
N HIS A 224 -33.77 7.36 -1.72
CA HIS A 224 -33.71 6.58 -2.94
C HIS A 224 -32.31 6.01 -3.21
N LEU A 225 -31.27 6.74 -2.83
CA LEU A 225 -29.88 6.28 -2.89
C LEU A 225 -29.72 5.02 -2.03
N PHE A 226 -30.20 5.02 -0.79
CA PHE A 226 -30.11 3.83 0.06
C PHE A 226 -30.81 2.61 -0.54
N ALA A 227 -32.01 2.78 -1.10
CA ALA A 227 -32.74 1.66 -1.70
C ALA A 227 -31.93 0.96 -2.82
N ALA A 228 -31.14 1.71 -3.59
CA ALA A 228 -30.26 1.18 -4.63
C ALA A 228 -28.98 0.56 -4.05
N LEU A 229 -28.46 1.08 -2.93
CA LEU A 229 -27.26 0.55 -2.27
C LEU A 229 -27.52 -0.70 -1.43
N LYS A 230 -28.74 -0.88 -0.91
CA LYS A 230 -29.12 -1.97 0.01
C LYS A 230 -28.72 -3.38 -0.46
N PRO A 231 -28.86 -3.77 -1.74
CA PRO A 231 -28.46 -5.09 -2.22
C PRO A 231 -26.94 -5.38 -2.13
N HIS A 232 -26.12 -4.32 -2.02
CA HIS A 232 -24.67 -4.38 -1.96
C HIS A 232 -24.12 -4.08 -0.56
N LEU A 233 -25.00 -4.08 0.45
CA LEU A 233 -24.63 -3.77 1.82
C LEU A 233 -23.93 -4.96 2.47
N GLU A 234 -22.68 -4.74 2.86
CA GLU A 234 -21.88 -5.65 3.66
C GLU A 234 -21.97 -5.28 5.14
N THR A 235 -22.32 -6.25 5.98
CA THR A 235 -22.41 -6.03 7.42
C THR A 235 -21.03 -5.93 8.08
N ILE A 236 -20.98 -5.33 9.26
CA ILE A 236 -19.74 -5.24 10.05
C ILE A 236 -19.20 -6.65 10.36
N ASP A 237 -20.05 -7.58 10.75
CA ASP A 237 -19.63 -8.95 11.12
C ASP A 237 -19.01 -9.71 9.94
N SER A 238 -19.58 -9.58 8.74
CA SER A 238 -19.02 -10.17 7.51
C SER A 238 -17.61 -9.64 7.24
N LEU A 239 -17.41 -8.34 7.44
CA LEU A 239 -16.11 -7.69 7.22
C LEU A 239 -15.09 -8.01 8.31
N ILE A 240 -15.52 -8.26 9.55
CA ILE A 240 -14.64 -8.75 10.63
C ILE A 240 -14.14 -10.15 10.28
N LEU A 241 -15.02 -11.05 9.83
CA LEU A 241 -14.62 -12.39 9.39
C LEU A 241 -13.61 -12.31 8.23
N GLU A 242 -13.83 -11.43 7.25
CA GLU A 242 -12.89 -11.20 6.16
C GLU A 242 -11.55 -10.61 6.65
N LEU A 243 -11.58 -9.71 7.64
CA LEU A 243 -10.38 -9.15 8.25
C LEU A 243 -9.53 -10.25 8.91
N ASP A 244 -10.15 -11.17 9.66
CA ASP A 244 -9.46 -12.30 10.30
C ASP A 244 -8.84 -13.24 9.27
N GLN A 245 -9.57 -13.57 8.21
CA GLN A 245 -9.03 -14.34 7.07
C GLN A 245 -7.86 -13.61 6.40
N GLY A 246 -7.96 -12.29 6.28
CA GLY A 246 -6.90 -11.42 5.77
C GLY A 246 -5.64 -11.48 6.64
N TYR A 247 -5.78 -11.49 7.96
CA TYR A 247 -4.67 -11.65 8.89
C TYR A 247 -4.03 -13.03 8.83
N ALA A 248 -4.84 -14.09 8.81
CA ALA A 248 -4.34 -15.46 8.65
C ALA A 248 -3.52 -15.59 7.35
N THR A 249 -4.05 -15.06 6.24
CA THR A 249 -3.36 -15.03 4.95
C THR A 249 -2.07 -14.22 5.02
N LEU A 250 -2.07 -13.05 5.68
CA LEU A 250 -0.88 -12.23 5.84
C LEU A 250 0.21 -12.94 6.68
N LYS A 251 -0.19 -13.66 7.73
CA LYS A 251 0.72 -14.48 8.56
C LYS A 251 1.36 -15.59 7.72
N ARG A 252 0.57 -16.33 6.94
CA ARG A 252 1.07 -17.33 5.97
C ARG A 252 2.05 -16.71 4.99
N GLN A 253 1.72 -15.58 4.36
CA GLN A 253 2.64 -14.87 3.46
C GLN A 253 3.95 -14.49 4.13
N ASN A 254 3.91 -14.05 5.38
CA ASN A 254 5.10 -13.62 6.14
C ASN A 254 5.99 -14.80 6.57
N SER A 255 5.45 -16.00 6.74
CA SER A 255 6.24 -17.21 7.04
C SER A 255 7.32 -17.48 5.98
N PHE A 256 7.06 -17.15 4.71
CA PHE A 256 7.99 -17.34 3.60
C PHE A 256 9.10 -16.28 3.47
N ARG A 257 9.18 -15.29 4.37
CA ARG A 257 10.22 -14.25 4.28
C ARG A 257 11.66 -14.83 4.28
N PRO A 258 12.02 -15.82 5.12
CA PRO A 258 13.35 -16.43 5.13
C PRO A 258 13.72 -17.10 3.80
N LEU A 259 12.74 -17.70 3.11
CA LEU A 259 12.93 -18.37 1.82
C LEU A 259 13.41 -17.41 0.72
N PHE A 260 12.93 -16.16 0.75
CA PHE A 260 13.13 -15.19 -0.34
C PHE A 260 14.12 -14.07 -0.02
N VAL A 261 14.97 -14.22 1.01
CA VAL A 261 15.96 -13.19 1.41
C VAL A 261 16.80 -12.72 0.22
N ASN A 262 17.26 -13.63 -0.62
CA ASN A 262 18.06 -13.29 -1.81
C ASN A 262 17.26 -12.58 -2.92
N TYR A 263 15.95 -12.79 -2.98
CA TYR A 263 15.08 -12.14 -3.96
C TYR A 263 14.81 -10.68 -3.61
N PHE A 264 14.87 -10.31 -2.33
CA PHE A 264 14.61 -8.92 -1.91
C PHE A 264 15.73 -7.93 -2.26
N LYS A 265 16.89 -8.42 -2.72
CA LYS A 265 18.06 -7.62 -3.12
C LYS A 265 17.84 -6.78 -4.39
N THR A 266 16.90 -7.17 -5.27
CA THR A 266 16.58 -6.40 -6.48
C THR A 266 15.08 -6.18 -6.63
N THR A 267 14.67 -5.08 -7.23
CA THR A 267 13.25 -4.72 -7.39
C THR A 267 12.46 -5.75 -8.21
N VAL A 268 13.05 -6.27 -9.29
CA VAL A 268 12.40 -7.27 -10.16
C VAL A 268 12.15 -8.57 -9.39
N GLN A 269 13.16 -9.05 -8.66
CA GLN A 269 13.03 -10.29 -7.91
C GLN A 269 12.16 -10.14 -6.66
N ARG A 270 12.11 -8.95 -6.06
CA ARG A 270 11.16 -8.62 -4.99
C ARG A 270 9.72 -8.80 -5.45
N VAL A 271 9.36 -8.31 -6.64
CA VAL A 271 8.00 -8.49 -7.20
C VAL A 271 7.70 -9.98 -7.39
N ARG A 272 8.66 -10.75 -7.92
CA ARG A 272 8.53 -12.19 -8.14
C ARG A 272 8.35 -12.97 -6.82
N ALA A 273 9.17 -12.68 -5.81
CA ALA A 273 9.01 -13.25 -4.47
C ALA A 273 7.66 -12.91 -3.83
N VAL A 274 7.20 -11.65 -3.97
CA VAL A 274 5.88 -11.26 -3.48
C VAL A 274 4.77 -12.05 -4.20
N LYS A 275 4.88 -12.25 -5.52
CA LYS A 275 3.93 -13.07 -6.29
C LYS A 275 3.86 -14.51 -5.75
N PHE A 276 5.00 -15.17 -5.53
CA PHE A 276 5.04 -16.53 -4.97
C PHE A 276 4.43 -16.61 -3.58
N ARG A 277 4.80 -15.68 -2.69
CA ARG A 277 4.27 -15.65 -1.32
C ARG A 277 2.76 -15.48 -1.29
N ILE A 278 2.22 -14.62 -2.15
CA ILE A 278 0.76 -14.42 -2.28
C ILE A 278 0.10 -15.71 -2.78
N ALA A 279 0.60 -16.30 -3.86
CA ALA A 279 0.02 -17.50 -4.45
C ALA A 279 -0.01 -18.69 -3.47
N LEU A 280 1.07 -18.90 -2.71
CA LEU A 280 1.12 -19.94 -1.67
C LEU A 280 0.09 -19.69 -0.56
N ALA A 281 0.06 -18.48 -0.01
CA ALA A 281 -0.80 -18.16 1.13
C ALA A 281 -2.30 -18.14 0.79
N GLU A 282 -2.66 -17.74 -0.43
CA GLU A 282 -4.04 -17.80 -0.96
C GLU A 282 -4.52 -19.26 -1.09
N ASN A 283 -3.61 -20.22 -1.26
CA ASN A 283 -3.90 -21.66 -1.29
C ASN A 283 -3.74 -22.32 0.09
N GLY A 284 -3.71 -21.54 1.18
CA GLY A 284 -3.63 -22.06 2.54
C GLY A 284 -2.26 -22.59 2.96
N LEU A 285 -1.23 -22.44 2.13
CA LEU A 285 0.11 -22.95 2.39
C LEU A 285 0.93 -21.96 3.22
N ASP A 286 1.65 -22.47 4.21
CA ASP A 286 2.72 -21.76 4.91
C ASP A 286 4.03 -22.57 4.86
N LEU A 287 5.10 -21.97 5.36
CA LEU A 287 6.43 -22.58 5.32
C LEU A 287 6.49 -23.89 6.13
N THR A 288 5.72 -24.00 7.22
CA THR A 288 5.69 -25.20 8.07
C THR A 288 5.01 -26.35 7.33
N ILE A 289 3.83 -26.12 6.75
CA ILE A 289 3.09 -27.11 5.97
C ILE A 289 3.95 -27.63 4.81
N LEU A 290 4.60 -26.75 4.06
CA LEU A 290 5.47 -27.16 2.96
C LEU A 290 6.74 -27.88 3.44
N SER A 291 7.25 -27.55 4.63
CA SER A 291 8.36 -28.28 5.24
C SER A 291 7.97 -29.70 5.59
N ASP A 292 6.78 -29.90 6.16
CA ASP A 292 6.30 -31.24 6.55
C ASP A 292 6.00 -32.10 5.31
N ILE A 293 5.34 -31.54 4.30
CA ILE A 293 5.16 -32.21 2.99
C ILE A 293 6.51 -32.63 2.38
N TRP A 294 7.52 -31.77 2.47
CA TRP A 294 8.84 -32.09 1.94
C TRP A 294 9.56 -33.16 2.78
N LYS A 295 9.38 -33.23 4.10
CA LYS A 295 9.96 -34.32 4.90
C LYS A 295 9.39 -35.67 4.50
N ASP A 296 8.09 -35.73 4.23
CA ASP A 296 7.37 -36.98 3.94
C ASP A 296 7.53 -37.43 2.49
N LEU A 297 7.33 -36.52 1.54
CA LEU A 297 7.24 -36.83 0.11
C LEU A 297 8.34 -36.17 -0.73
N ARG A 298 9.28 -35.47 -0.08
CA ARG A 298 10.40 -34.77 -0.73
C ARG A 298 9.91 -33.84 -1.83
N ILE A 299 10.71 -33.70 -2.89
CA ILE A 299 10.41 -32.84 -4.03
C ILE A 299 9.08 -33.20 -4.71
N GLN A 300 8.69 -34.49 -4.72
CA GLN A 300 7.45 -34.93 -5.36
C GLN A 300 6.20 -34.42 -4.63
N GLY A 301 6.27 -34.33 -3.30
CA GLY A 301 5.24 -33.69 -2.48
C GLY A 301 5.04 -32.22 -2.85
N LEU A 302 6.15 -31.48 -3.03
CA LEU A 302 6.10 -30.08 -3.44
C LEU A 302 5.50 -29.91 -4.84
N ILE A 303 5.91 -30.73 -5.82
CA ILE A 303 5.37 -30.68 -7.19
C ILE A 303 3.85 -30.88 -7.16
N THR A 304 3.39 -31.94 -6.50
CA THR A 304 1.96 -32.29 -6.41
C THR A 304 1.15 -31.18 -5.72
N THR A 305 1.70 -30.58 -4.66
CA THR A 305 1.05 -29.51 -3.89
C THR A 305 0.93 -28.21 -4.67
N LEU A 306 1.91 -27.89 -5.52
CA LEU A 306 1.95 -26.63 -6.29
C LEU A 306 1.22 -26.72 -7.63
N GLU A 307 0.94 -27.93 -8.13
CA GLU A 307 0.25 -28.14 -9.39
C GLU A 307 -1.13 -27.45 -9.51
N PRO A 308 -2.03 -27.52 -8.51
CA PRO A 308 -3.35 -26.89 -8.61
C PRO A 308 -3.32 -25.34 -8.59
N ILE A 309 -2.16 -24.71 -8.35
CA ILE A 309 -2.05 -23.25 -8.25
C ILE A 309 -2.05 -22.62 -9.65
N GLY A 310 -3.23 -22.31 -10.17
CA GLY A 310 -3.41 -21.75 -11.52
C GLY A 310 -2.85 -20.33 -11.75
N ARG A 311 -2.49 -19.60 -10.69
CA ARG A 311 -1.91 -18.23 -10.80
C ARG A 311 -0.43 -18.23 -11.16
N LEU A 312 0.22 -19.38 -11.09
CA LEU A 312 1.64 -19.57 -11.41
C LEU A 312 1.79 -20.31 -12.74
N THR A 313 2.72 -19.88 -13.58
CA THR A 313 3.09 -20.63 -14.79
C THR A 313 3.93 -21.86 -14.44
N ASP A 314 4.04 -22.82 -15.35
CA ASP A 314 4.84 -24.04 -15.08
C ASP A 314 6.32 -23.73 -14.82
N SER A 315 6.87 -22.72 -15.49
CA SER A 315 8.23 -22.22 -15.22
C SER A 315 8.35 -21.62 -13.81
N GLU A 316 7.33 -20.91 -13.35
CA GLU A 316 7.27 -20.34 -12.01
C GLU A 316 7.10 -21.42 -10.94
N LYS A 317 6.24 -22.42 -11.18
CA LYS A 317 6.10 -23.60 -10.30
C LYS A 317 7.43 -24.34 -10.19
N THR A 318 8.10 -24.60 -11.31
CA THR A 318 9.39 -25.30 -11.35
C THR A 318 10.47 -24.56 -10.55
N GLU A 319 10.56 -23.24 -10.71
CA GLU A 319 11.48 -22.41 -9.92
C GLU A 319 11.12 -22.48 -8.43
N LEU A 320 9.84 -22.36 -8.08
CA LEU A 320 9.39 -22.36 -6.71
C LEU A 320 9.68 -23.69 -6.01
N VAL A 321 9.46 -24.82 -6.70
CA VAL A 321 9.86 -26.16 -6.23
C VAL A 321 11.36 -26.20 -5.95
N ALA A 322 12.19 -25.75 -6.88
CA ALA A 322 13.64 -25.77 -6.71
C ALA A 322 14.10 -24.92 -5.52
N VAL A 323 13.49 -23.73 -5.34
CA VAL A 323 13.80 -22.82 -4.23
C VAL A 323 13.40 -23.44 -2.88
N LEU A 324 12.22 -24.07 -2.79
CA LEU A 324 11.74 -24.75 -1.60
C LEU A 324 12.60 -25.97 -1.26
N ASP A 325 12.86 -26.83 -2.23
CA ASP A 325 13.69 -28.03 -2.08
C ASP A 325 15.11 -27.68 -1.62
N SER A 326 15.71 -26.65 -2.22
CA SER A 326 17.02 -26.14 -1.79
C SER A 326 17.01 -25.53 -0.38
N TYR A 327 15.88 -25.00 0.08
CA TYR A 327 15.77 -24.38 1.40
C TYR A 327 15.58 -25.42 2.50
N PHE A 328 14.84 -26.50 2.21
CA PHE A 328 14.57 -27.57 3.17
C PHE A 328 15.69 -28.63 3.24
N ASP A 329 16.46 -28.81 2.16
CA ASP A 329 17.60 -29.73 2.15
C ASP A 329 18.87 -29.09 2.73
N PRO A 330 19.36 -29.54 3.90
CA PRO A 330 20.56 -28.96 4.52
C PRO A 330 21.82 -29.18 3.68
N ASN A 331 21.80 -30.12 2.72
CA ASN A 331 22.94 -30.39 1.84
C ASN A 331 22.95 -29.50 0.59
N LYS A 332 21.88 -28.74 0.33
CA LYS A 332 21.77 -27.86 -0.84
C LYS A 332 22.09 -26.43 -0.50
N ILE A 333 22.74 -25.75 -1.44
CA ILE A 333 23.06 -24.33 -1.32
C ILE A 333 21.86 -23.52 -1.77
N ALA A 334 21.47 -22.53 -0.96
CA ALA A 334 20.37 -21.62 -1.26
C ALA A 334 20.44 -21.04 -2.68
N ILE A 335 19.40 -21.28 -3.48
CA ILE A 335 19.28 -20.79 -4.85
C ILE A 335 19.23 -19.25 -4.86
N LYS A 336 20.08 -18.66 -5.70
CA LYS A 336 20.01 -17.23 -6.02
C LYS A 336 19.10 -17.03 -7.24
N PRO A 337 18.23 -16.01 -7.23
CA PRO A 337 17.38 -15.73 -8.37
C PRO A 337 18.23 -15.44 -9.61
N LYS A 338 17.91 -16.09 -10.73
CA LYS A 338 18.58 -15.81 -12.01
C LYS A 338 18.27 -14.38 -12.46
N PRO A 339 19.27 -13.54 -12.78
CA PRO A 339 19.01 -12.27 -13.44
C PRO A 339 18.22 -12.55 -14.72
N ARG A 340 17.10 -11.84 -14.93
CA ARG A 340 16.41 -11.93 -16.22
C ARG A 340 17.38 -11.39 -17.27
N GLU A 341 17.79 -12.23 -18.21
CA GLU A 341 18.53 -11.80 -19.39
C GLU A 341 17.68 -10.73 -20.07
N GLN A 342 18.12 -9.47 -19.94
CA GLN A 342 17.57 -8.42 -20.76
C GLN A 342 17.98 -8.80 -22.18
N THR A 343 17.02 -9.22 -22.99
CA THR A 343 17.19 -9.32 -24.44
C THR A 343 17.63 -7.93 -24.90
N SER A 344 18.94 -7.74 -25.03
CA SER A 344 19.62 -6.51 -25.37
C SER A 344 19.48 -6.16 -26.86
N SER A 345 18.38 -6.57 -27.48
CA SER A 345 18.13 -6.41 -28.91
C SER A 345 17.57 -5.03 -29.30
N ARG A 346 17.28 -4.14 -28.33
CA ARG A 346 16.69 -2.81 -28.63
C ARG A 346 17.62 -1.60 -28.54
N ARG A 347 18.92 -1.77 -28.24
CA ARG A 347 19.85 -0.64 -28.07
C ARG A 347 20.91 -0.45 -29.17
N ARG A 348 20.72 -1.01 -30.38
CA ARG A 348 21.60 -0.79 -31.54
C ARG A 348 20.92 -0.11 -32.74
N ARG A 349 20.05 0.88 -32.50
CA ARG A 349 19.59 1.83 -33.53
C ARG A 349 19.55 3.25 -32.98
N ALA A 350 20.70 3.74 -32.52
CA ALA A 350 20.90 5.17 -32.24
C ALA A 350 22.39 5.46 -32.05
N HIS A 351 23.21 5.12 -33.04
CA HIS A 351 24.52 5.75 -33.21
C HIS A 351 24.98 5.51 -34.64
N ASN A 352 24.58 6.42 -35.52
CA ASN A 352 25.37 6.86 -36.66
C ASN A 352 24.79 8.20 -37.08
N ASN A 353 25.35 9.26 -36.51
CA ASN A 353 25.39 10.60 -37.08
C ASN A 353 26.55 11.32 -36.39
N SER A 354 27.76 10.97 -36.82
CA SER A 354 28.94 11.81 -36.62
C SER A 354 29.00 12.82 -37.75
N ILE A 355 28.99 14.07 -37.34
CA ILE A 355 29.19 15.27 -38.14
C ILE A 355 30.58 15.26 -38.77
N ALA A 356 30.66 15.49 -40.08
CA ALA A 356 31.81 16.11 -40.73
C ALA A 356 31.33 16.80 -42.02
N SER A 357 31.31 18.14 -42.02
CA SER A 357 31.38 18.97 -43.23
C SER A 357 32.86 19.39 -43.41
N PRO A 358 33.36 19.69 -44.63
CA PRO A 358 33.08 21.00 -45.25
C PRO A 358 33.07 21.06 -46.80
N VAL A 359 32.36 22.10 -47.30
CA VAL A 359 32.69 22.99 -48.43
C VAL A 359 32.59 22.49 -49.90
N ALA A 360 31.63 23.14 -50.60
CA ALA A 360 31.60 23.65 -51.99
C ALA A 360 32.03 22.77 -53.18
N ALA A 361 31.08 22.56 -54.11
CA ALA A 361 31.27 22.77 -55.55
C ALA A 361 29.91 22.77 -56.27
N ALA A 362 29.81 23.61 -57.30
CA ALA A 362 28.65 23.92 -58.11
C ALA A 362 28.25 22.82 -59.10
N ALA A 363 27.01 22.92 -59.61
CA ALA A 363 26.62 22.93 -61.03
C ALA A 363 25.30 22.18 -61.29
N ASP A 364 24.32 22.96 -61.76
CA ASP A 364 23.37 22.73 -62.86
C ASP A 364 22.85 21.31 -63.16
N ALA A 365 21.51 21.18 -63.17
CA ALA A 365 20.76 20.81 -64.38
C ALA A 365 19.23 20.85 -64.12
N ASP A 366 18.57 21.78 -64.82
CA ASP A 366 17.30 21.68 -65.54
C ASP A 366 16.24 20.64 -65.15
N ALA A 367 15.01 21.13 -64.92
CA ALA A 367 13.91 21.09 -65.92
C ALA A 367 12.52 21.05 -65.25
N ASP A 368 11.79 22.15 -65.42
CA ASP A 368 10.39 22.23 -65.88
C ASP A 368 9.26 21.42 -65.21
N ALA A 369 8.37 22.20 -64.55
CA ALA A 369 7.08 22.67 -65.11
C ALA A 369 5.81 22.38 -64.29
N ASP A 370 5.08 23.49 -64.07
CA ASP A 370 3.64 23.70 -63.87
C ASP A 370 2.94 23.07 -62.65
N ASN A 371 2.09 23.76 -61.87
CA ASN A 371 1.20 24.90 -62.14
C ASN A 371 0.91 25.62 -60.79
N GLN A 372 1.15 26.93 -60.67
CA GLN A 372 0.20 28.06 -60.75
C GLN A 372 -0.70 28.34 -59.53
N LEU A 373 -0.50 29.58 -59.00
CA LEU A 373 -1.49 30.60 -58.56
C LEU A 373 -2.29 30.32 -57.25
N ASP A 374 -2.53 31.25 -56.32
CA ASP A 374 -2.39 32.72 -56.30
C ASP A 374 -2.45 33.31 -54.86
N GLU A 375 -1.76 34.46 -54.69
CA GLU A 375 -2.06 35.69 -53.89
C GLU A 375 -2.49 35.69 -52.38
N VAL A 376 -1.54 36.06 -51.48
CA VAL A 376 -1.24 37.41 -50.90
C VAL A 376 -2.44 38.29 -50.42
N PRO A 377 -2.36 39.27 -49.46
CA PRO A 377 -1.57 39.51 -48.22
C PRO A 377 -2.41 40.01 -46.98
N PRO A 378 -1.77 40.40 -45.85
CA PRO A 378 -2.40 40.93 -44.61
C PRO A 378 -2.22 42.45 -44.31
N SER A 379 -2.87 42.91 -43.22
CA SER A 379 -2.63 44.12 -42.35
C SER A 379 -3.57 45.34 -42.57
N PRO A 380 -3.63 46.40 -41.71
CA PRO A 380 -2.82 46.77 -40.51
C PRO A 380 -3.60 47.45 -39.31
N TYR A 381 -2.85 48.13 -38.41
CA TYR A 381 -3.15 49.11 -37.33
C TYR A 381 -3.06 48.56 -35.88
N THR A 382 -2.32 49.11 -34.88
CA THR A 382 -1.43 50.29 -34.75
C THR A 382 -0.66 50.28 -33.40
N SER A 383 0.58 50.80 -33.43
CA SER A 383 1.31 51.60 -32.42
C SER A 383 1.72 51.11 -30.99
N THR A 384 3.05 51.05 -30.82
CA THR A 384 3.96 51.19 -29.64
C THR A 384 3.77 52.50 -28.82
N PRO A 385 4.36 52.73 -27.59
CA PRO A 385 5.77 52.39 -27.23
C PRO A 385 6.21 52.08 -25.77
N LYS A 386 7.35 51.36 -25.72
CA LYS A 386 8.53 51.38 -24.81
C LYS A 386 8.37 51.60 -23.29
N GLY A 387 8.84 50.61 -22.53
CA GLY A 387 9.27 50.75 -21.13
C GLY A 387 10.10 49.56 -20.62
N GLN A 388 11.42 49.73 -20.63
CA GLN A 388 12.51 49.09 -19.84
C GLN A 388 12.32 47.72 -19.16
N ALA A 389 13.23 46.79 -19.51
CA ALA A 389 13.56 45.58 -18.75
C ALA A 389 14.38 45.91 -17.47
N PRO A 390 14.45 45.01 -16.48
CA PRO A 390 15.55 44.04 -16.50
C PRO A 390 15.25 42.61 -16.01
N ASN A 391 16.03 41.68 -16.59
CA ASN A 391 16.57 40.43 -16.05
C ASN A 391 15.64 39.38 -15.42
N ALA A 392 15.24 38.42 -16.25
CA ALA A 392 14.84 37.08 -15.83
C ALA A 392 16.08 36.18 -15.72
N GLU A 393 16.46 35.82 -14.49
CA GLU A 393 17.44 34.76 -14.23
C GLU A 393 16.83 33.39 -14.55
N ASN A 394 17.46 32.71 -15.51
CA ASN A 394 17.28 31.28 -15.79
C ASN A 394 17.68 30.45 -14.57
N ASN A 395 16.70 29.90 -13.85
CA ASN A 395 16.96 28.83 -12.87
C ASN A 395 16.58 27.47 -13.46
N ASN A 396 17.57 26.88 -14.12
CA ASN A 396 17.64 25.49 -14.54
C ASN A 396 17.82 24.61 -13.28
N ASN A 397 16.74 24.22 -12.61
CA ASN A 397 16.82 23.28 -11.51
C ASN A 397 16.85 21.85 -12.06
N GLN A 398 18.09 21.36 -12.24
CA GLN A 398 18.41 19.95 -12.33
C GLN A 398 17.78 19.19 -11.16
N ILE A 399 16.91 18.25 -11.49
CA ILE A 399 16.38 17.25 -10.56
C ILE A 399 17.55 16.33 -10.19
N ASN A 400 18.20 16.64 -9.06
CA ASN A 400 19.17 15.75 -8.44
C ASN A 400 18.41 14.60 -7.76
N THR A 401 18.24 13.50 -8.48
CA THR A 401 17.86 12.21 -7.89
C THR A 401 19.07 11.64 -7.15
N ASN A 402 19.32 12.12 -5.94
CA ASN A 402 20.23 11.43 -5.03
C ASN A 402 19.58 10.13 -4.57
N ASN A 403 20.26 9.08 -4.98
CA ASN A 403 19.96 7.68 -4.76
C ASN A 403 20.39 7.34 -3.33
N ASP A 404 19.57 7.67 -2.34
CA ASP A 404 19.82 7.26 -0.97
C ASP A 404 19.35 5.82 -0.75
N ASN A 405 20.35 4.98 -0.44
CA ASN A 405 20.27 3.57 -0.16
C ASN A 405 19.07 3.18 0.74
N ASP A 406 18.24 2.29 0.17
CA ASP A 406 17.29 1.44 0.87
C ASP A 406 18.00 0.61 1.95
N THR A 407 17.99 1.10 3.19
CA THR A 407 18.19 0.29 4.40
C THR A 407 17.02 0.55 5.34
N ASN A 408 15.86 -0.02 5.00
CA ASN A 408 14.76 -0.13 5.95
C ASN A 408 15.12 -1.20 6.99
N ASN A 409 15.59 -0.71 8.13
CA ASN A 409 15.71 -1.46 9.37
C ASN A 409 14.29 -1.70 9.93
N GLU A 410 13.65 -2.82 9.56
CA GLU A 410 12.47 -3.34 10.24
C GLU A 410 12.95 -4.16 11.44
N ASN A 411 13.12 -3.50 12.60
CA ASN A 411 13.50 -4.19 13.84
C ASN A 411 12.31 -4.85 14.53
N THR A 412 12.62 -6.05 14.98
CA THR A 412 11.98 -6.99 15.90
C THR A 412 11.33 -6.30 17.10
N ILE A 413 10.12 -6.73 17.46
CA ILE A 413 9.50 -6.47 18.76
C ILE A 413 9.95 -7.61 19.68
N ASP A 414 10.91 -7.35 20.55
CA ASP A 414 11.14 -8.17 21.75
C ASP A 414 10.42 -7.53 22.93
N SER A 415 9.62 -8.35 23.58
CA SER A 415 8.97 -8.12 24.87
C SER A 415 9.96 -8.33 26.01
N ASN A 416 10.05 -7.37 26.93
CA ASN A 416 10.21 -7.65 28.36
C ASN A 416 9.77 -6.43 29.18
N THR A 417 9.03 -6.73 30.23
CA THR A 417 8.38 -5.85 31.20
C THR A 417 9.32 -5.47 32.36
N ASP A 418 9.03 -4.29 32.92
CA ASP A 418 9.20 -3.82 34.31
C ASP A 418 10.62 -3.59 34.90
N ASN A 419 10.98 -2.32 35.13
CA ASN A 419 10.78 -1.67 36.45
C ASN A 419 11.28 -0.21 36.48
N ASP A 420 10.67 0.52 37.40
CA ASP A 420 10.76 1.95 37.69
C ASP A 420 12.14 2.50 38.12
N GLU A 421 12.18 3.84 38.17
CA GLU A 421 13.11 4.75 38.87
C GLU A 421 14.19 5.49 38.05
N ASN A 422 13.85 6.75 37.74
CA ASN A 422 14.76 7.89 37.61
C ASN A 422 15.04 8.42 39.06
N PRO A 423 16.10 9.21 39.40
CA PRO A 423 16.79 10.11 38.48
C PRO A 423 18.29 10.41 38.70
N GLN A 424 18.86 11.10 37.71
CA GLN A 424 19.78 12.25 37.79
C GLN A 424 21.11 12.15 37.02
N ARG A 425 21.26 13.12 36.11
CA ARG A 425 22.44 13.95 35.79
C ARG A 425 23.82 13.38 36.14
N ARG A 426 24.67 13.21 35.11
CA ARG A 426 26.06 13.73 35.11
C ARG A 426 26.67 13.78 33.71
N THR A 427 27.43 14.85 33.52
CA THR A 427 28.21 15.28 32.35
C THR A 427 29.50 14.46 32.16
N PRO A 428 30.16 14.54 30.98
CA PRO A 428 31.23 13.62 30.61
C PRO A 428 32.60 14.08 31.11
N ARG A 429 33.41 13.14 31.64
CA ARG A 429 34.85 13.35 31.82
C ARG A 429 35.67 12.39 30.95
N ARG A 430 36.42 13.05 30.08
CA ARG A 430 37.60 12.67 29.31
C ARG A 430 38.77 12.33 30.24
N ILE A 431 39.42 11.16 30.10
CA ILE A 431 40.83 10.93 30.48
C ILE A 431 41.48 9.94 29.48
N MET A 432 42.74 10.19 29.17
CA MET A 432 43.60 9.63 28.12
C MET A 432 44.36 8.35 28.54
N LEU A 433 44.69 7.53 27.53
CA LEU A 433 45.92 6.74 27.28
C LEU A 433 47.08 6.92 28.29
N SER A 434 47.62 5.89 28.96
CA SER A 434 48.58 4.81 28.55
C SER A 434 49.81 4.88 29.50
N PRO A 435 50.88 4.05 29.39
CA PRO A 435 51.03 2.59 29.33
C PRO A 435 52.03 2.09 30.43
N ASP A 436 52.22 0.77 30.63
CA ASP A 436 53.52 0.09 30.47
C ASP A 436 53.55 -1.40 30.89
N LYS A 437 54.53 -2.05 30.28
CA LYS A 437 54.96 -3.46 30.19
C LYS A 437 55.17 -4.19 31.54
N VAL A 438 55.16 -5.53 31.54
CA VAL A 438 56.35 -6.43 31.38
C VAL A 438 55.94 -7.91 31.45
N SER A 439 56.67 -8.69 30.66
CA SER A 439 56.64 -10.13 30.37
C SER A 439 57.07 -11.03 31.53
N GLN A 440 56.64 -12.30 31.57
CA GLN A 440 57.51 -13.50 31.40
C GLN A 440 56.78 -14.83 31.65
N ASP A 441 56.86 -15.68 30.61
CA ASP A 441 57.25 -17.11 30.58
C ASP A 441 56.82 -18.12 31.65
N GLY A 442 56.40 -19.30 31.16
CA GLY A 442 56.56 -20.56 31.90
C GLY A 442 55.55 -21.66 31.55
N ALA A 443 55.87 -22.48 30.55
CA ALA A 443 55.20 -23.75 30.28
C ALA A 443 55.54 -24.82 31.35
N VAL A 444 54.68 -25.84 31.51
CA VAL A 444 55.01 -27.29 31.45
C VAL A 444 53.79 -28.13 31.87
N ALA A 445 53.57 -29.19 31.10
CA ALA A 445 52.50 -30.19 31.18
C ALA A 445 52.76 -31.28 32.23
N ILE A 446 51.70 -31.76 32.89
CA ILE A 446 51.62 -33.07 33.55
C ILE A 446 50.16 -33.57 33.47
N GLY A 447 49.88 -34.63 32.68
CA GLY A 447 48.80 -35.59 32.95
C GLY A 447 49.30 -36.66 33.95
N PRO A 448 48.55 -37.71 34.41
CA PRO A 448 47.44 -38.46 33.78
C PRO A 448 46.36 -38.84 34.87
N PRO A 449 45.61 -39.98 34.89
CA PRO A 449 45.39 -41.07 33.92
C PRO A 449 43.92 -41.52 33.69
N LEU A 450 43.84 -42.55 32.86
CA LEU A 450 42.73 -43.36 32.31
C LEU A 450 42.06 -44.36 33.29
N GLN A 451 40.88 -44.85 32.84
CA GLN A 451 40.19 -46.14 33.11
C GLN A 451 39.47 -46.29 34.48
N GLU A 452 38.31 -46.94 34.64
CA GLU A 452 37.60 -47.96 33.83
C GLU A 452 36.12 -48.11 34.30
N ASN A 453 35.27 -48.61 33.38
CA ASN A 453 34.10 -49.49 33.56
C ASN A 453 33.06 -49.26 34.68
N ASN A 454 31.78 -49.12 34.29
CA ASN A 454 30.77 -50.09 34.74
C ASN A 454 29.57 -50.24 33.79
N GLN A 455 29.20 -51.50 33.62
CA GLN A 455 28.27 -52.04 32.64
C GLN A 455 26.80 -51.83 32.97
N ILE A 456 26.05 -51.90 31.87
CA ILE A 456 24.60 -51.91 31.69
C ILE A 456 23.97 -53.12 32.40
N SER A 457 22.86 -52.89 33.09
CA SER A 457 21.90 -53.92 33.52
C SER A 457 20.57 -53.65 32.82
N SER A 458 20.03 -54.63 32.11
CA SER A 458 18.60 -54.72 31.74
C SER A 458 18.27 -56.17 31.36
N PRO A 459 16.99 -56.59 31.48
CA PRO A 459 16.64 -57.90 32.02
C PRO A 459 16.23 -58.94 30.97
N ASN A 460 16.13 -60.18 31.49
CA ASN A 460 15.57 -61.42 30.94
C ASN A 460 16.46 -62.28 30.04
#